data_AF-G9XKN7-F1
#
_entry.id   AF-G9XKN7-F1
#
_cell.length_a   1.000
_cell.length_b   1.000
_cell.length_c   1.000
_cell.angle_alpha   90.00
_cell.angle_beta   90.00
_cell.angle_gamma   90.00
#
_symmetry.space_group_name_H-M   'P 1'
#
loop_
_entity.id
_entity.type
_entity.pdbx_description
1 polymer ?
#
loop_
_entity_poly.entity_id
_entity_poly.type
_entity_poly.pdbx_seq_one_letter_code
_entity_poly.pdbx_strand_id
1 'polypeptide(L)'
;MGAPPSASSVQENSSGETESENEAASNRADNFLANFSQEFSDFELLDYVKGGSENTPIMLAGVAKNLKDDTSSTLFIVDSNGIGLVGLAAGLDATYRSVDGLRLSDNVVLLSLNVWTQAESSVEDGFLENKVRKIHDFEITVTQNEEQGGVNTVYTNKETIRPD
;
A
#
# COMPACT_ATOMS: atom_id res chain seq x y z
N MET A 1 -3.19 5.24 72.04
CA MET A 1 -2.33 5.20 70.84
C MET A 1 -3.06 4.42 69.77
N GLY A 2 -3.17 4.99 68.56
CA GLY A 2 -3.76 4.32 67.40
C GLY A 2 -4.67 5.24 66.58
N ALA A 3 -4.09 6.27 65.95
CA ALA A 3 -4.69 6.92 64.78
C ALA A 3 -4.28 6.11 63.50
N PRO A 4 -5.00 6.28 62.37
CA PRO A 4 -5.35 5.21 61.42
C PRO A 4 -4.38 5.10 60.22
N PRO A 5 -4.66 4.24 59.23
CA PRO A 5 -4.32 4.56 57.86
C PRO A 5 -5.55 4.82 56.98
N SER A 6 -5.36 5.81 56.14
CA SER A 6 -6.25 6.46 55.20
C SER A 6 -6.87 5.52 54.17
N ALA A 7 -8.12 5.81 53.79
CA ALA A 7 -8.71 5.31 52.56
C ALA A 7 -7.99 5.96 51.37
N SER A 8 -7.23 5.18 50.62
CA SER A 8 -6.70 5.59 49.32
C SER A 8 -7.84 5.58 48.30
N SER A 9 -8.16 6.77 47.78
CA SER A 9 -9.02 6.95 46.62
C SER A 9 -8.43 6.19 45.43
N VAL A 10 -9.15 5.19 44.93
CA VAL A 10 -8.81 4.54 43.66
C VAL A 10 -9.18 5.52 42.56
N GLN A 11 -8.17 6.01 41.87
CA GLN A 11 -8.27 6.87 40.71
C GLN A 11 -8.41 5.94 39.50
N GLU A 12 -9.65 5.64 39.10
CA GLU A 12 -9.91 5.01 37.79
C GLU A 12 -9.77 6.08 36.71
N ASN A 13 -8.64 6.03 36.02
CA ASN A 13 -8.46 6.67 34.73
C ASN A 13 -7.85 5.63 33.78
N SER A 14 -8.66 5.01 32.93
CA SER A 14 -8.18 4.58 31.63
C SER A 14 -9.35 4.45 30.65
N SER A 15 -9.52 5.47 29.83
CA SER A 15 -10.35 5.47 28.62
C SER A 15 -9.73 6.43 27.59
N GLY A 16 -8.40 6.46 27.49
CA GLY A 16 -7.67 7.43 26.66
C GLY A 16 -6.81 6.85 25.55
N GLU A 17 -6.72 5.52 25.44
CA GLU A 17 -5.75 4.87 24.55
C GLU A 17 -6.25 4.74 23.10
N THR A 18 -7.56 4.77 22.86
CA THR A 18 -8.13 4.54 21.51
C THR A 18 -8.17 5.77 20.60
N GLU A 19 -8.22 6.99 21.15
CA GLU A 19 -8.29 8.22 20.34
C GLU A 19 -6.89 8.68 19.86
N SER A 20 -5.86 8.50 20.70
CA SER A 20 -4.50 8.96 20.40
C SER A 20 -3.82 8.17 19.29
N GLU A 21 -4.07 6.86 19.20
CA GLU A 21 -3.50 6.01 18.15
C GLU A 21 -4.15 6.28 16.78
N ASN A 22 -5.46 6.60 16.78
CA ASN A 22 -6.20 6.88 15.56
C ASN A 22 -5.84 8.27 14.99
N GLU A 23 -5.60 9.27 15.85
CA GLU A 23 -5.07 10.58 15.43
C GLU A 23 -3.63 10.48 14.89
N ALA A 24 -2.76 9.69 15.55
CA ALA A 24 -1.39 9.48 15.06
C ALA A 24 -1.35 8.75 13.71
N ALA A 25 -2.24 7.77 13.49
CA ALA A 25 -2.41 7.05 12.23
C ALA A 25 -2.94 7.95 11.11
N SER A 26 -3.99 8.73 11.37
CA SER A 26 -4.54 9.71 10.42
C SER A 26 -3.47 10.72 10.02
N ASN A 27 -2.73 11.24 11.00
CA ASN A 27 -1.67 12.22 10.76
C ASN A 27 -0.57 11.68 9.85
N ARG A 28 -0.21 10.39 9.93
CA ARG A 28 0.84 9.84 9.06
C ARG A 28 0.39 9.71 7.61
N ALA A 29 -0.81 9.20 7.36
CA ALA A 29 -1.36 9.12 6.00
C ALA A 29 -1.52 10.52 5.37
N ASP A 30 -2.00 11.49 6.15
CA ASP A 30 -2.11 12.89 5.71
C ASP A 30 -0.75 13.53 5.44
N ASN A 31 0.23 13.30 6.31
CA ASN A 31 1.59 13.80 6.11
C ASN A 31 2.26 13.19 4.88
N PHE A 32 2.05 11.90 4.62
CA PHE A 32 2.53 11.26 3.39
C PHE A 32 1.98 11.96 2.15
N LEU A 33 0.66 12.18 2.09
CA LEU A 33 0.02 12.85 0.95
C LEU A 33 0.51 14.28 0.77
N ALA A 34 0.62 15.04 1.87
CA ALA A 34 1.05 16.44 1.83
C ALA A 34 2.49 16.62 1.34
N ASN A 35 3.37 15.64 1.62
CA ASN A 35 4.79 15.73 1.31
C ASN A 35 5.22 14.82 0.14
N PHE A 36 4.30 14.04 -0.45
CA PHE A 36 4.62 13.00 -1.44
C PHE A 36 5.51 13.52 -2.58
N SER A 37 5.11 14.59 -3.25
CA SER A 37 5.87 15.12 -4.40
C SER A 37 7.24 15.69 -4.03
N GLN A 38 7.47 16.03 -2.75
CA GLN A 38 8.76 16.49 -2.27
C GLN A 38 9.68 15.32 -1.88
N GLU A 39 9.15 14.34 -1.16
CA GLU A 39 9.91 13.18 -0.66
C GLU A 39 10.16 12.13 -1.75
N PHE A 40 9.22 11.98 -2.68
CA PHE A 40 9.26 11.01 -3.78
C PHE A 40 9.19 11.74 -5.13
N SER A 41 10.10 12.68 -5.36
CA SER A 41 10.12 13.54 -6.56
C SER A 41 10.33 12.79 -7.89
N ASP A 42 10.81 11.55 -7.84
CA ASP A 42 10.90 10.65 -8.99
C ASP A 42 9.55 9.98 -9.35
N PHE A 43 8.50 10.22 -8.56
CA PHE A 43 7.20 9.61 -8.70
C PHE A 43 6.06 10.63 -8.81
N GLU A 44 5.01 10.26 -9.55
CA GLU A 44 3.72 10.95 -9.59
C GLU A 44 2.66 10.02 -8.99
N LEU A 45 2.01 10.43 -7.90
CA LEU A 45 0.92 9.66 -7.29
C LEU A 45 -0.30 9.69 -8.21
N LEU A 46 -0.76 8.51 -8.66
CA LEU A 46 -1.88 8.40 -9.62
C LEU A 46 -3.22 8.20 -8.93
N ASP A 47 -3.25 7.37 -7.89
CA ASP A 47 -4.45 7.05 -7.11
C ASP A 47 -4.04 6.63 -5.70
N TYR A 48 -4.92 6.84 -4.73
CA TYR A 48 -4.70 6.46 -3.35
C TYR A 48 -6.01 6.16 -2.63
N VAL A 49 -5.92 5.31 -1.61
CA VAL A 49 -7.01 4.96 -0.72
C VAL A 49 -6.50 4.95 0.72
N LYS A 50 -7.20 5.67 1.61
CA LYS A 50 -6.93 5.63 3.05
C LYS A 50 -7.59 4.39 3.65
N GLY A 51 -6.88 3.71 4.54
CA GLY A 51 -7.41 2.61 5.32
C GLY A 51 -8.20 3.09 6.53
N GLY A 52 -9.25 2.36 6.86
CA GLY A 52 -9.98 2.46 8.12
C GLY A 52 -9.53 1.42 9.14
N SER A 53 -10.27 1.33 10.26
CA SER A 53 -10.04 0.33 11.32
C SER A 53 -10.13 -1.12 10.83
N GLU A 54 -10.90 -1.37 9.79
CA GLU A 54 -11.08 -2.67 9.14
C GLU A 54 -9.90 -3.04 8.22
N ASN A 55 -9.06 -2.06 7.84
CA ASN A 55 -7.95 -2.27 6.91
C ASN A 55 -6.59 -2.43 7.59
N THR A 56 -6.57 -2.53 8.92
CA THR A 56 -5.31 -2.68 9.67
C THR A 56 -4.48 -3.83 9.12
N PRO A 57 -3.16 -3.63 8.89
CA PRO A 57 -2.36 -2.51 9.36
C PRO A 57 -2.29 -1.29 8.41
N ILE A 58 -3.01 -1.31 7.28
CA ILE A 58 -2.89 -0.31 6.23
C ILE A 58 -3.54 1.01 6.67
N MET A 59 -2.76 2.08 6.71
CA MET A 59 -3.25 3.45 6.90
C MET A 59 -3.52 4.14 5.56
N LEU A 60 -2.70 3.86 4.54
CA LEU A 60 -2.91 4.32 3.17
C LEU A 60 -2.22 3.37 2.18
N ALA A 61 -2.85 3.15 1.05
CA ALA A 61 -2.22 2.57 -0.14
C ALA A 61 -2.25 3.59 -1.28
N GLY A 62 -1.16 3.71 -2.04
CA GLY A 62 -1.08 4.63 -3.17
C GLY A 62 -0.30 4.02 -4.33
N VAL A 63 -0.83 4.09 -5.54
CA VAL A 63 -0.12 3.66 -6.75
C VAL A 63 0.47 4.88 -7.43
N ALA A 64 1.74 4.78 -7.82
CA ALA A 64 2.46 5.88 -8.43
C ALA A 64 3.10 5.49 -9.74
N LYS A 65 3.21 6.47 -10.63
CA LYS A 65 4.01 6.44 -11.84
C LYS A 65 5.45 6.81 -11.51
N ASN A 66 6.39 5.96 -11.91
CA ASN A 66 7.81 6.27 -11.90
C ASN A 66 8.13 7.15 -13.13
N LEU A 67 8.63 8.36 -12.90
CA LEU A 67 8.92 9.33 -13.95
C LEU A 67 10.17 8.99 -14.77
N LYS A 68 11.01 8.05 -14.29
CA LYS A 68 12.24 7.63 -14.99
C LYS A 68 11.97 6.67 -16.14
N ASP A 69 10.99 5.78 -15.98
CA ASP A 69 10.66 4.72 -16.94
C ASP A 69 9.21 4.79 -17.46
N ASP A 70 8.44 5.78 -17.01
CA ASP A 70 7.05 6.02 -17.37
C ASP A 70 6.05 4.92 -16.91
N THR A 71 6.49 3.97 -16.07
CA THR A 71 5.67 2.85 -15.60
C THR A 71 4.91 3.17 -14.30
N SER A 72 3.77 2.53 -14.07
CA SER A 72 2.98 2.65 -12.82
C SER A 72 3.11 1.41 -11.93
N SER A 73 4.33 0.91 -11.83
CA SER A 73 4.67 -0.37 -11.21
C SER A 73 5.03 -0.27 -9.72
N THR A 74 4.80 0.86 -9.06
CA THR A 74 5.17 1.06 -7.65
C THR A 74 3.94 1.33 -6.80
N LEU A 75 3.76 0.51 -5.78
CA LEU A 75 2.73 0.66 -4.75
C LEU A 75 3.38 1.12 -3.44
N PHE A 76 2.90 2.23 -2.91
CA PHE A 76 3.23 2.76 -1.60
C PHE A 76 2.23 2.25 -0.58
N ILE A 77 2.73 1.70 0.53
CA ILE A 77 1.93 1.30 1.68
C ILE A 77 2.40 2.09 2.89
N VAL A 78 1.48 2.80 3.53
CA VAL A 78 1.73 3.54 4.76
C VAL A 78 1.08 2.78 5.91
N ASP A 79 1.86 2.55 6.98
CA ASP A 79 1.39 1.88 8.19
C ASP A 79 2.08 2.44 9.46
N SER A 80 1.95 1.72 10.58
CA SER A 80 2.56 2.12 11.85
C SER A 80 4.10 2.04 11.84
N ASN A 81 4.70 1.23 10.97
CA ASN A 81 6.14 1.06 10.82
C ASN A 81 6.76 2.08 9.84
N GLY A 82 5.96 2.70 8.99
CA GLY A 82 6.40 3.80 8.12
C GLY A 82 5.81 3.72 6.73
N ILE A 83 6.66 3.94 5.72
CA ILE A 83 6.30 3.89 4.29
C ILE A 83 7.06 2.73 3.66
N GLY A 84 6.34 1.73 3.16
CA GLY A 84 6.86 0.63 2.37
C GLY A 84 6.61 0.84 0.88
N LEU A 85 7.56 0.37 0.06
CA LEU A 85 7.46 0.39 -1.40
C LEU A 85 7.41 -1.05 -1.91
N VAL A 86 6.39 -1.37 -2.69
CA VAL A 86 6.16 -2.67 -3.30
C VAL A 86 6.23 -2.51 -4.81
N GLY A 87 7.19 -3.18 -5.44
CA GLY A 87 7.28 -3.26 -6.90
C GLY A 87 6.30 -4.29 -7.46
N LEU A 88 5.51 -3.88 -8.44
CA LEU A 88 4.54 -4.69 -9.18
C LEU A 88 5.03 -4.89 -10.62
N ALA A 89 4.77 -6.03 -11.24
CA ALA A 89 5.16 -6.31 -12.64
C ALA A 89 6.63 -5.90 -12.96
N ALA A 90 7.56 -6.17 -12.04
CA ALA A 90 8.90 -5.60 -12.08
C ALA A 90 9.64 -5.92 -13.39
N GLY A 91 10.20 -4.89 -14.01
CA GLY A 91 10.92 -5.00 -15.29
C GLY A 91 10.02 -5.08 -16.53
N LEU A 92 8.71 -4.95 -16.38
CA LEU A 92 7.75 -4.88 -17.48
C LEU A 92 7.26 -3.45 -17.70
N ASP A 93 6.88 -3.18 -18.94
CA ASP A 93 6.14 -1.97 -19.32
C ASP A 93 4.72 -2.12 -18.79
N ALA A 94 4.39 -1.37 -17.74
CA ALA A 94 3.11 -1.49 -17.06
C ALA A 94 2.52 -0.13 -16.66
N THR A 95 1.21 0.03 -16.83
CA THR A 95 0.49 1.27 -16.47
C THR A 95 -0.74 0.95 -15.64
N TYR A 96 -1.03 1.81 -14.68
CA TYR A 96 -2.15 1.64 -13.77
C TYR A 96 -3.49 1.78 -14.50
N ARG A 97 -4.43 0.86 -14.22
CA ARG A 97 -5.78 0.88 -14.77
C ARG A 97 -6.74 1.60 -13.83
N SER A 98 -6.85 2.91 -13.98
CA SER A 98 -7.79 3.74 -13.20
C SER A 98 -9.27 3.33 -13.36
N VAL A 99 -9.63 2.65 -14.46
CA VAL A 99 -10.98 2.09 -14.66
C VAL A 99 -11.31 0.96 -13.67
N ASP A 100 -10.31 0.21 -13.23
CA ASP A 100 -10.48 -0.84 -12.21
C ASP A 100 -10.33 -0.24 -10.80
N GLY A 101 -9.59 0.85 -10.64
CA GLY A 101 -9.47 1.58 -9.37
C GLY A 101 -8.56 0.89 -8.35
N LEU A 102 -8.11 1.66 -7.35
CA LEU A 102 -7.33 1.19 -6.21
C LEU A 102 -8.28 1.00 -5.03
N ARG A 103 -8.31 -0.21 -4.46
CA ARG A 103 -9.30 -0.58 -3.44
C ARG A 103 -8.66 -1.33 -2.29
N LEU A 104 -9.26 -1.22 -1.11
CA LEU A 104 -8.93 -2.04 0.05
C LEU A 104 -10.06 -3.04 0.32
N SER A 105 -9.68 -4.26 0.69
CA SER A 105 -10.58 -5.28 1.24
C SER A 105 -9.86 -5.90 2.43
N ASP A 106 -10.32 -5.59 3.64
CA ASP A 106 -9.57 -5.88 4.87
C ASP A 106 -8.12 -5.36 4.74
N ASN A 107 -7.13 -6.20 5.04
CA ASN A 107 -5.71 -5.90 4.91
C ASN A 107 -5.14 -6.19 3.51
N VAL A 108 -5.98 -6.22 2.47
CA VAL A 108 -5.58 -6.51 1.08
C VAL A 108 -5.76 -5.28 0.20
N VAL A 109 -4.71 -4.91 -0.52
CA VAL A 109 -4.77 -3.91 -1.59
C VAL A 109 -5.07 -4.59 -2.91
N LEU A 110 -6.07 -4.08 -3.61
CA LEU A 110 -6.53 -4.56 -4.91
C LEU A 110 -6.29 -3.48 -5.96
N LEU A 111 -5.58 -3.84 -7.04
CA LEU A 111 -5.38 -2.98 -8.19
C LEU A 111 -5.06 -3.79 -9.44
N SER A 112 -5.18 -3.14 -10.60
CA SER A 112 -4.88 -3.75 -11.89
C SER A 112 -3.92 -2.89 -12.69
N LEU A 113 -2.99 -3.55 -13.40
CA LEU A 113 -2.09 -2.92 -14.35
C LEU A 113 -2.36 -3.44 -15.77
N ASN A 114 -2.29 -2.55 -16.75
CA ASN A 114 -2.02 -2.95 -18.12
C ASN A 114 -0.55 -3.32 -18.21
N VAL A 115 -0.23 -4.51 -18.70
CA VAL A 115 1.14 -4.97 -18.86
C VAL A 115 1.38 -5.34 -20.31
N TRP A 116 2.43 -4.79 -20.91
CA TRP A 116 2.84 -5.09 -22.27
C TRP A 116 3.99 -6.09 -22.25
N THR A 117 3.74 -7.28 -22.82
CA THR A 117 4.75 -8.31 -22.98
C THR A 117 5.05 -8.53 -24.46
N GLN A 118 6.23 -9.05 -24.79
CA GLN A 118 6.49 -9.53 -26.14
C GLN A 118 5.51 -10.68 -26.46
N ALA A 119 4.92 -10.67 -27.65
CA ALA A 119 4.23 -11.84 -28.17
C ALA A 119 5.25 -12.97 -28.33
N GLU A 120 4.92 -14.19 -27.89
CA GLU A 120 5.65 -15.36 -28.34
C GLU A 120 5.42 -15.48 -29.87
N SER A 121 6.51 -15.41 -30.63
CA SER A 121 6.57 -15.11 -32.05
C SER A 121 5.52 -15.78 -32.95
N SER A 122 5.05 -15.05 -33.95
CA SER A 122 4.93 -15.56 -35.32
C SER A 122 5.08 -14.38 -36.28
N VAL A 123 6.22 -14.35 -36.97
CA VAL A 123 6.49 -13.47 -38.09
C VAL A 123 5.93 -14.15 -39.33
N GLU A 124 4.85 -13.64 -39.89
CA GLU A 124 4.75 -13.53 -41.35
C GLU A 124 4.95 -12.03 -41.64
N ASP A 125 5.87 -11.71 -42.54
CA ASP A 125 6.12 -10.36 -43.08
C ASP A 125 6.83 -9.31 -42.21
N GLY A 126 7.94 -9.68 -41.57
CA GLY A 126 9.11 -8.80 -41.46
C GLY A 126 9.03 -7.54 -40.58
N PHE A 127 7.95 -7.32 -39.84
CA PHE A 127 7.84 -6.28 -38.80
C PHE A 127 7.35 -6.91 -37.50
N LEU A 128 8.15 -6.83 -36.43
CA LEU A 128 7.79 -7.35 -35.11
C LEU A 128 7.91 -6.25 -34.05
N GLU A 129 6.84 -5.49 -33.86
CA GLU A 129 6.52 -4.95 -32.53
C GLU A 129 5.14 -5.46 -32.12
N ASN A 130 5.00 -6.79 -32.03
CA ASN A 130 3.80 -7.39 -31.45
C ASN A 130 3.94 -7.39 -29.92
N LYS A 131 3.79 -6.23 -29.29
CA LYS A 131 3.51 -6.18 -27.84
C LYS A 131 2.05 -6.58 -27.63
N VAL A 132 1.81 -7.55 -26.76
CA VAL A 132 0.45 -7.92 -26.34
C VAL A 132 0.19 -7.25 -25.00
N ARG A 133 -0.94 -6.53 -24.92
CA ARG A 133 -1.45 -6.01 -23.66
C ARG A 133 -2.24 -7.11 -22.95
N LYS A 134 -1.92 -7.34 -21.68
CA LYS A 134 -2.73 -8.13 -20.75
C LYS A 134 -3.06 -7.29 -19.53
N ILE A 135 -4.12 -7.66 -18.83
CA ILE A 135 -4.46 -7.07 -17.53
C ILE A 135 -3.90 -7.99 -16.46
N HIS A 136 -3.07 -7.44 -15.58
CA HIS A 136 -2.57 -8.13 -14.40
C HIS A 136 -3.30 -7.55 -13.19
N ASP A 137 -4.10 -8.38 -12.52
CA ASP A 137 -4.79 -8.04 -11.28
C ASP A 137 -3.93 -8.50 -10.10
N PHE A 138 -3.65 -7.58 -9.18
CA PHE A 138 -2.82 -7.79 -8.00
C PHE A 138 -3.67 -7.75 -6.73
N GLU A 139 -3.46 -8.75 -5.88
CA GLU A 139 -3.96 -8.82 -4.51
C GLU A 139 -2.74 -8.80 -3.57
N ILE A 140 -2.47 -7.64 -2.95
CA ILE A 140 -1.34 -7.47 -2.04
C ILE A 140 -1.86 -7.51 -0.60
N THR A 141 -1.67 -8.65 0.06
CA THR A 141 -1.95 -8.80 1.49
C THR A 141 -0.84 -8.16 2.31
N VAL A 142 -1.20 -7.28 3.25
CA VAL A 142 -0.29 -6.59 4.15
C VAL A 142 -0.49 -7.14 5.57
N THR A 143 0.55 -7.69 6.17
CA THR A 143 0.50 -8.21 7.56
C THR A 143 1.63 -7.63 8.39
N GLN A 144 1.50 -7.73 9.70
CA GLN A 144 2.55 -7.38 10.65
C GLN A 144 2.99 -8.62 11.43
N ASN A 145 4.29 -8.90 11.39
CA ASN A 145 4.89 -10.04 12.08
C ASN A 145 5.89 -9.55 13.13
N GLU A 146 5.85 -10.13 14.32
CA GLU A 146 6.87 -9.90 15.34
C GLU A 146 8.09 -10.79 15.05
N GLU A 147 9.22 -10.18 14.71
CA GLU A 147 10.50 -10.87 14.58
C GLU A 147 11.58 -10.12 15.35
N GLN A 148 12.36 -10.87 16.16
CA GLN A 148 13.56 -10.39 16.86
C GLN A 148 13.41 -9.04 17.61
N GLY A 149 12.27 -8.82 18.26
CA GLY A 149 12.06 -7.65 19.13
C GLY A 149 11.47 -6.41 18.44
N GLY A 150 10.98 -6.55 17.21
CA GLY A 150 10.21 -5.50 16.51
C GLY A 150 9.06 -6.07 15.69
N VAL A 151 8.06 -5.22 15.42
CA VAL A 151 6.96 -5.53 14.49
C VAL A 151 7.39 -5.11 13.09
N ASN A 152 7.46 -6.05 12.15
CA ASN A 152 7.83 -5.81 10.76
C ASN A 152 6.61 -5.96 9.84
N THR A 153 6.53 -5.10 8.82
CA THR A 153 5.50 -5.23 7.78
C THR A 153 5.93 -6.24 6.73
N VAL A 154 5.02 -7.14 6.37
CA VAL A 154 5.23 -8.20 5.40
C VAL A 154 4.18 -8.08 4.29
N TYR A 155 4.62 -8.24 3.05
CA TYR A 155 3.77 -8.17 1.85
C TYR A 155 3.71 -9.53 1.19
N THR A 156 2.50 -10.01 0.91
CA THR A 156 2.28 -11.21 0.10
C THR A 156 1.48 -10.83 -1.14
N ASN A 157 1.96 -11.23 -2.31
CA ASN A 157 1.32 -10.95 -3.59
C ASN A 157 0.63 -12.21 -4.13
N LYS A 158 -0.62 -12.05 -4.57
CA LYS A 158 -1.29 -12.95 -5.49
C LYS A 158 -1.64 -12.19 -6.78
N GLU A 159 -1.12 -12.69 -7.89
CA GLU A 159 -1.30 -12.09 -9.21
C GLU A 159 -2.16 -13.00 -10.09
N THR A 160 -3.10 -12.41 -10.82
CA THR A 160 -3.87 -13.11 -11.85
C THR A 160 -3.87 -12.32 -13.15
N ILE A 161 -3.96 -13.02 -14.28
CA ILE A 161 -3.87 -12.41 -15.61
C ILE A 161 -5.17 -12.66 -16.36
N ARG A 162 -5.78 -11.59 -16.88
CA ARG A 162 -6.97 -11.66 -17.74
C ARG A 162 -6.74 -10.95 -19.08
N PRO A 163 -7.43 -11.40 -20.16
CA PRO A 163 -7.44 -10.66 -21.41
C PRO A 163 -8.09 -9.29 -21.17
N ASP A 164 -7.70 -8.35 -22.02
CA ASP A 164 -8.26 -7.00 -22.03
C ASP A 164 -9.65 -6.92 -22.68
#